data_AF-A0A4V6QAK5-F1
#
_entry.id   AF-A0A4V6QAK5-F1
#
_cell.length_a   1.000
_cell.length_b   1.000
_cell.length_c   1.000
_cell.angle_alpha   90.00
_cell.angle_beta   90.00
_cell.angle_gamma   90.00
#
_symmetry.space_group_name_H-M   'P 1'
#
loop_
_entity.id
_entity.type
_entity.pdbx_description
1 polymer ?
#
loop_
_entity_poly.entity_id
_entity_poly.type
_entity_poly.pdbx_seq_one_letter_code
_entity_poly.pdbx_strand_id
1 'polypeptide(L)'
;MIIRRKAGKTLFWGRDLDPNDLLATSDGHLTTFRYKRGPDAKAIVGQIADTWAVEVGEVVDLGEVTMTLVKIDEYGAHWDVQAPRDVRILRDDAVRK
;
A
#
# COMPACT_ATOMS: atom_id res chain seq x y z
N MET A 1 -3.17 -7.88 10.81
CA MET A 1 -2.18 -7.11 11.60
C MET A 1 -2.55 -5.65 11.47
N ILE A 2 -2.71 -4.93 12.59
CA ILE A 2 -3.04 -3.50 12.53
C ILE A 2 -1.78 -2.67 12.27
N ILE A 3 -1.81 -1.86 11.21
CA ILE A 3 -0.76 -0.95 10.80
C ILE A 3 -1.32 0.47 10.84
N ARG A 4 -0.69 1.32 11.66
CA ARG A 4 -0.97 2.75 11.72
C ARG A 4 -0.06 3.51 10.76
N ARG A 5 -0.66 4.37 9.93
CA ARG A 5 0.07 5.26 9.02
C ARG A 5 -0.25 6.71 9.33
N LYS A 6 0.81 7.50 9.44
CA LYS A 6 0.72 8.95 9.53
C LYS A 6 0.20 9.54 8.22
N ALA A 7 -0.26 10.77 8.29
CA ALA A 7 -0.61 11.49 7.10
C ALA A 7 0.55 11.69 6.12
N GLY A 8 0.24 11.53 4.84
CA GLY A 8 1.19 11.50 3.73
C GLY A 8 2.20 10.35 3.77
N LYS A 9 1.99 9.29 4.58
CA LYS A 9 2.93 8.18 4.73
C LYS A 9 2.41 6.87 4.16
N THR A 10 2.94 6.53 3.00
CA THR A 10 2.60 5.32 2.27
C THR A 10 3.03 4.04 2.99
N LEU A 11 2.13 3.07 3.02
CA LEU A 11 2.43 1.65 3.25
C LEU A 11 2.59 0.96 1.91
N PHE A 12 3.56 0.07 1.77
CA PHE A 12 3.80 -0.74 0.58
C PHE A 12 3.78 -2.23 0.93
N TRP A 13 3.40 -3.11 0.01
CA TRP A 13 3.49 -4.55 0.22
C TRP A 13 3.72 -5.30 -1.09
N GLY A 14 4.24 -6.52 -1.00
CA GLY A 14 4.58 -7.36 -2.15
C GLY A 14 5.44 -8.55 -1.73
N ARG A 15 5.58 -9.56 -2.59
CA ARG A 15 6.42 -10.74 -2.29
C ARG A 15 7.90 -10.39 -2.37
N ASP A 16 8.29 -9.76 -3.48
CA ASP A 16 9.68 -9.40 -3.74
C ASP A 16 10.03 -7.97 -3.31
N LEU A 17 9.01 -7.18 -2.89
CA LEU A 17 9.15 -5.75 -2.59
C LEU A 17 9.90 -5.00 -3.69
N ASP A 18 9.78 -5.50 -4.91
CA ASP A 18 10.15 -4.78 -6.11
C ASP A 18 9.28 -3.51 -6.12
N PRO A 19 9.82 -2.35 -6.50
CA PRO A 19 9.03 -1.17 -6.83
C PRO A 19 7.79 -1.45 -7.71
N ASN A 20 7.72 -2.61 -8.38
CA ASN A 20 6.60 -3.14 -9.16
C ASN A 20 5.35 -3.63 -8.36
N ASP A 21 5.41 -3.83 -7.04
CA ASP A 21 4.27 -4.37 -6.24
C ASP A 21 3.57 -3.32 -5.37
N LEU A 22 3.95 -2.04 -5.50
CA LEU A 22 3.53 -1.01 -4.55
C LEU A 22 2.05 -0.71 -4.70
N LEU A 23 1.26 -1.12 -3.73
CA LEU A 23 -0.01 -0.50 -3.41
C LEU A 23 0.23 0.44 -2.23
N ALA A 24 -0.39 1.62 -2.27
CA ALA A 24 -0.11 2.70 -1.35
C ALA A 24 -1.37 3.06 -0.57
N THR A 25 -1.28 3.10 0.76
CA THR A 25 -2.30 3.77 1.56
C THR A 25 -1.75 4.91 2.41
N SER A 26 -2.49 6.00 2.45
CA SER A 26 -2.32 7.13 3.35
C SER A 26 -3.70 7.74 3.64
N ASP A 27 -3.99 8.09 4.88
CA ASP A 27 -5.15 8.96 5.22
C ASP A 27 -6.51 8.48 4.69
N GLY A 28 -6.77 7.18 4.80
CA GLY A 28 -8.01 6.59 4.29
C GLY A 28 -8.10 6.51 2.78
N HIS A 29 -7.06 6.92 2.05
CA HIS A 29 -6.98 6.74 0.61
C HIS A 29 -6.13 5.52 0.30
N LEU A 30 -6.56 4.82 -0.75
CA LEU A 30 -5.83 3.71 -1.34
C LEU A 30 -5.48 4.10 -2.77
N THR A 31 -4.23 3.86 -3.15
CA THR A 31 -3.69 4.14 -4.48
C THR A 31 -3.05 2.88 -5.03
N THR A 32 -3.49 2.47 -6.20
CA THR A 32 -2.90 1.36 -6.96
C THR A 32 -1.98 1.92 -8.04
N PHE A 33 -0.91 1.18 -8.35
CA PHE A 33 0.01 1.54 -9.42
C PHE A 33 -0.05 0.47 -10.50
N ARG A 34 0.00 0.91 -11.76
CA ARG A 34 0.24 0.02 -12.90
C ARG A 34 1.65 0.28 -13.39
N TYR A 35 2.42 -0.80 -13.50
CA TYR A 35 3.78 -0.76 -14.00
C TYR A 35 3.80 -1.23 -15.45
N LYS A 36 4.46 -0.47 -16.31
CA LYS A 36 4.88 -0.95 -17.63
C LYS A 36 6.39 -1.16 -17.59
N ARG A 37 6.85 -2.38 -17.87
CA ARG A 37 8.26 -2.62 -18.17
C ARG A 37 8.59 -1.89 -19.47
N GLY A 38 9.51 -0.92 -19.40
CA GLY A 38 10.14 -0.37 -20.59
C GLY A 38 11.02 -1.41 -21.29
N PRO A 39 11.38 -1.18 -22.57
CA PRO A 39 12.14 -2.12 -23.40
C PRO A 39 13.50 -2.54 -22.79
N ASP A 40 14.10 -1.71 -21.95
CA ASP A 40 15.42 -1.98 -21.36
C ASP A 40 15.39 -2.64 -19.97
N ALA A 41 14.23 -3.08 -19.48
CA ALA A 41 14.02 -3.77 -18.18
C ALA A 41 14.52 -3.02 -16.91
N LYS A 42 15.16 -1.86 -17.06
CA LYS A 42 15.75 -1.04 -15.98
C LYS A 42 14.94 0.22 -15.68
N ALA A 43 14.09 0.67 -16.61
CA ALA A 43 13.19 1.79 -16.40
C ALA A 43 11.79 1.26 -16.09
N ILE A 44 11.43 1.29 -14.82
CA ILE A 44 10.07 1.05 -14.33
C ILE A 44 9.45 2.44 -14.11
N VAL A 45 8.46 2.79 -14.93
CA VAL A 45 7.62 3.96 -14.66
C VAL A 45 6.35 3.46 -14.01
N GLY A 46 6.24 3.63 -12.70
CA GLY A 46 4.98 3.41 -11.98
C GLY A 46 4.01 4.53 -12.34
N GLN A 47 2.95 4.21 -13.06
CA GLN A 47 1.85 5.15 -13.29
C GLN A 47 0.78 4.87 -12.22
N ILE A 48 0.32 5.91 -11.54
CA ILE A 48 -0.87 5.81 -10.68
C ILE A 48 -2.01 5.28 -11.56
N ALA A 49 -2.54 4.13 -11.19
CA ALA A 49 -3.63 3.50 -11.91
C ALA A 49 -4.95 4.07 -11.41
N ASP A 50 -5.21 3.91 -10.11
CA ASP A 50 -6.45 4.35 -9.47
C ASP A 50 -6.14 4.87 -8.06
N THR A 51 -6.82 5.94 -7.65
CA THR A 51 -6.81 6.43 -6.26
C THR A 51 -8.25 6.63 -5.82
N TRP A 52 -8.61 6.09 -4.65
CA TRP A 52 -9.94 6.28 -4.08
C TRP A 52 -9.88 6.38 -2.56
N ALA A 53 -10.91 7.01 -2.00
CA ALA A 53 -11.14 7.05 -0.57
C ALA A 53 -11.85 5.76 -0.14
N VAL A 54 -11.44 5.22 1.01
CA VAL A 54 -11.99 4.02 1.63
C VAL A 54 -12.72 4.43 2.89
N GLU A 55 -13.92 3.90 3.10
CA GLU A 55 -14.71 4.20 4.29
C GLU A 55 -14.25 3.37 5.50
N VAL A 56 -14.45 3.90 6.71
CA VAL A 56 -14.14 3.14 7.93
C VAL A 56 -15.06 1.92 8.00
N GLY A 57 -14.46 0.73 8.11
CA GLY A 57 -15.12 -0.57 8.08
C GLY A 57 -15.16 -1.21 6.69
N GLU A 58 -14.82 -0.47 5.63
CA GLU A 58 -14.75 -1.02 4.28
C GLU A 58 -13.57 -2.00 4.15
N VAL A 59 -13.85 -3.14 3.51
CA VAL A 59 -12.87 -4.18 3.22
C VAL A 59 -12.51 -4.10 1.74
N VAL A 60 -11.22 -3.96 1.46
CA VAL A 60 -10.67 -3.91 0.11
C VAL A 60 -9.85 -5.18 -0.14
N ASP A 61 -10.22 -5.91 -1.18
CA ASP A 61 -9.47 -7.06 -1.67
C ASP A 61 -8.53 -6.63 -2.81
N LEU A 62 -7.23 -6.86 -2.61
CA LEU A 62 -6.15 -6.48 -3.51
C LEU A 62 -5.39 -7.72 -3.98
N GLY A 63 -6.10 -8.84 -4.09
CA GLY A 63 -5.60 -10.12 -4.55
C GLY A 63 -5.01 -10.93 -3.41
N GLU A 64 -3.71 -10.73 -3.13
CA GLU A 64 -3.03 -11.48 -2.07
C GLU A 64 -3.11 -10.78 -0.71
N VAL A 65 -3.57 -9.53 -0.69
CA VAL A 65 -3.68 -8.73 0.52
C VAL A 65 -5.09 -8.20 0.64
N THR A 66 -5.69 -8.43 1.80
CA THR A 66 -6.95 -7.83 2.19
C THR A 66 -6.68 -6.75 3.21
N MET A 67 -7.31 -5.59 3.02
CA MET A 67 -7.16 -4.45 3.93
C MET A 67 -8.52 -3.97 4.41
N THR A 68 -8.57 -3.56 5.67
CA THR A 68 -9.75 -2.92 6.24
C THR A 68 -9.35 -1.63 6.91
N LEU A 69 -9.99 -0.52 6.56
CA LEU A 69 -9.80 0.74 7.27
C LEU A 69 -10.54 0.66 8.60
N VAL A 70 -9.82 0.47 9.69
CA VAL A 70 -10.40 0.30 11.04
C VAL A 70 -10.81 1.63 11.65
N LYS A 71 -10.01 2.68 11.43
CA LYS A 71 -10.20 4.01 12.03
C LYS A 71 -9.37 5.07 11.32
N ILE A 72 -9.86 6.30 11.33
CA ILE A 72 -9.06 7.52 11.09
C ILE A 72 -9.11 8.38 12.36
N ASP A 73 -7.95 8.86 12.81
CA ASP A 73 -7.85 9.86 13.88
C ASP A 73 -6.79 10.93 13.60
N GLU A 74 -6.55 11.83 14.56
CA GLU A 74 -5.60 12.95 14.45
C GLU A 74 -4.17 12.53 14.10
N TYR A 75 -3.85 11.23 14.23
CA TYR A 75 -2.53 10.68 13.94
C TYR A 75 -2.48 9.89 12.63
N GLY A 76 -3.60 9.77 11.92
CA GLY A 76 -3.72 9.16 10.61
C GLY A 76 -4.65 7.94 10.57
N ALA A 77 -4.40 7.05 9.62
CA ALA A 77 -5.25 5.91 9.31
C ALA A 77 -4.74 4.61 9.93
N HIS A 78 -5.67 3.81 10.47
CA HIS A 78 -5.41 2.48 11.02
C HIS A 78 -5.96 1.42 10.09
N TRP A 79 -5.07 0.60 9.56
CA TRP A 79 -5.42 -0.47 8.62
C TRP A 79 -5.22 -1.82 9.26
N ASP A 80 -6.24 -2.68 9.28
CA ASP A 80 -6.00 -4.09 9.49
C ASP A 80 -5.62 -4.72 8.16
N VAL A 81 -4.45 -5.35 8.12
CA VAL A 81 -3.86 -5.93 6.91
C VAL A 81 -3.73 -7.43 7.10
N GLN A 82 -4.34 -8.18 6.20
CA GLN A 82 -4.22 -9.63 6.11
C GLN A 82 -3.43 -9.98 4.86
N ALA A 83 -2.31 -10.66 5.04
CA ALA A 83 -1.42 -11.06 3.97
C ALA A 83 -0.78 -12.42 4.30
N PRO A 84 -0.48 -13.26 3.29
CA PRO A 84 0.36 -14.44 3.43
C PRO A 84 1.72 -14.13 4.07
N ARG A 85 2.34 -15.14 4.69
CA ARG A 85 3.63 -14.97 5.39
C ARG A 85 4.79 -14.59 4.45
N ASP A 86 4.69 -14.96 3.19
CA ASP A 86 5.65 -14.65 2.13
C ASP A 86 5.43 -13.26 1.52
N VAL A 87 4.30 -12.60 1.80
CA VAL A 87 4.08 -11.20 1.43
C VAL A 87 4.71 -10.31 2.50
N ARG A 88 5.63 -9.45 2.06
CA ARG A 88 6.31 -8.50 2.92
C ARG A 88 5.56 -7.18 2.90
N ILE A 89 5.50 -6.51 4.04
CA ILE A 89 4.87 -5.20 4.19
C ILE A 89 5.96 -4.19 4.59
N LEU A 90 6.23 -3.24 3.71
CA LEU A 90 7.20 -2.16 3.91
C LEU A 90 6.52 -0.88 4.36
N ARG A 91 7.10 -0.27 5.38
CA ARG A 91 6.73 1.06 5.82
C ARG A 91 7.74 2.05 5.23
N ASP A 92 7.28 3.14 4.61
CA ASP A 92 8.15 4.18 4.01
C ASP A 92 9.28 4.66 4.96
N ASP A 93 9.03 4.67 6.26
CA ASP A 93 10.00 5.02 7.31
C ASP A 93 11.11 3.97 7.54
N ALA A 94 10.97 2.75 7.02
CA ALA A 94 11.97 1.69 7.14
C ALA A 94 13.06 1.74 6.05
N VAL A 95 12.88 2.52 4.99
CA VAL A 95 13.81 2.60 3.83
C VAL A 95 14.92 3.64 4.04
N ARG A 96 14.78 4.54 5.03
CA ARG A 96 15.81 5.53 5.38
C ARG A 96 16.69 5.02 6.53
N LYS A 97 17.75 4.28 6.21
CA LYS A 97 18.95 4.16 7.06
C LYS A 97 20.20 4.27 6.21
#